data_AF-A0A5C8BAH1-F1
#
_entry.id   AF-A0A5C8BAH1-F1
#
_cell.length_a   1.000
_cell.length_b   1.000
_cell.length_c   1.000
_cell.angle_alpha   90.00
_cell.angle_beta   90.00
_cell.angle_gamma   90.00
#
_symmetry.space_group_name_H-M   'P 1'
#
loop_
_entity.id
_entity.type
_entity.pdbx_description
1 polymer ?
#
loop_
_entity_poly.entity_id
_entity_poly.type
_entity_poly.pdbx_seq_one_letter_code
_entity_poly.pdbx_strand_id
1 'polypeptide(L)'
;TAGLNPQALKGKRLGLVKDLSSSYDKATQHLLRDSIAILKAQGAIIIEDIELPHLADLDKLELPVLLYDFKADLNQYLASAPSQVKVRTMADVMRFNQAHRQQVMPYFGQEIMQMAQAKGSLNDPTYQTAATQAKLLAGPKGIDAVMQQHQLDALIAPTTGPAWDINYKKGDVIAGSASSPAAIAGYPHLTVPMGLVKGLPVGLSLFAGAWKDAELLNMGYAFEQARPALPAPDLQRVQNKKFAKR
;
A
#
# COMPACT_ATOMS: atom_id res chain seq x y z
N THR A 1 2.33 25.91 -1.09
CA THR A 1 0.98 25.55 -1.58
C THR A 1 0.69 26.07 -2.98
N ALA A 2 1.63 26.73 -3.68
CA ALA A 2 1.44 27.09 -5.08
C ALA A 2 1.11 25.83 -5.92
N GLY A 3 -0.06 25.79 -6.55
CA GLY A 3 -0.54 24.66 -7.36
C GLY A 3 -1.68 23.81 -6.75
N LEU A 4 -1.97 23.95 -5.44
CA LEU A 4 -3.08 23.23 -4.80
C LEU A 4 -4.37 24.06 -4.83
N ASN A 5 -5.47 23.44 -5.24
CA ASN A 5 -6.77 24.07 -5.42
C ASN A 5 -7.85 23.30 -4.64
N PRO A 6 -8.53 23.90 -3.65
CA PRO A 6 -9.62 23.25 -2.93
C PRO A 6 -10.80 22.79 -3.80
N GLN A 7 -10.94 23.34 -5.01
CA GLN A 7 -12.00 22.97 -5.97
C GLN A 7 -11.54 21.95 -7.03
N ALA A 8 -10.37 21.34 -6.85
CA ALA A 8 -9.77 20.45 -7.85
C ALA A 8 -10.57 19.16 -8.16
N LEU A 9 -11.59 18.84 -7.35
CA LEU A 9 -12.50 17.72 -7.58
C LEU A 9 -13.61 18.03 -8.59
N LYS A 10 -13.87 19.30 -8.92
CA LYS A 10 -14.97 19.69 -9.81
C LYS A 10 -14.79 19.08 -11.21
N GLY A 11 -15.74 18.24 -11.60
CA GLY A 11 -15.74 17.54 -12.89
C GLY A 11 -14.81 16.33 -12.97
N LYS A 12 -14.09 16.00 -11.90
CA LYS A 12 -13.19 14.85 -11.86
C LYS A 12 -13.95 13.54 -11.80
N ARG A 13 -13.54 12.56 -12.59
CA ARG A 13 -14.16 11.24 -12.69
C ARG A 13 -13.36 10.25 -11.87
N LEU A 14 -13.94 9.77 -10.77
CA LEU A 14 -13.28 8.86 -9.84
C LEU A 14 -13.95 7.48 -9.88
N GLY A 15 -13.17 6.44 -10.12
CA GLY A 15 -13.66 5.07 -10.19
C GLY A 15 -13.54 4.34 -8.85
N LEU A 16 -14.65 3.95 -8.23
CA LEU A 16 -14.64 3.16 -7.00
C LEU A 16 -14.37 1.68 -7.32
N VAL A 17 -13.21 1.17 -6.94
CA VAL A 17 -12.81 -0.20 -7.26
C VAL A 17 -13.52 -1.19 -6.35
N LYS A 18 -14.37 -2.04 -6.94
CA LYS A 18 -15.29 -2.94 -6.23
C LYS A 18 -14.57 -3.96 -5.35
N ASP A 19 -13.61 -4.68 -5.93
CA ASP A 19 -12.90 -5.76 -5.24
C ASP A 19 -12.01 -5.24 -4.12
N LEU A 20 -11.53 -4.00 -4.25
CA LEU A 20 -10.73 -3.33 -3.22
C LEU A 20 -11.58 -2.62 -2.15
N SER A 21 -12.90 -2.58 -2.32
CA SER A 21 -13.80 -1.81 -1.44
C SER A 21 -14.84 -2.65 -0.73
N SER A 22 -15.21 -3.84 -1.23
CA SER A 22 -16.40 -4.57 -0.78
C SER A 22 -16.22 -5.43 0.49
N SER A 23 -14.99 -5.83 0.83
CA SER A 23 -14.72 -6.79 1.90
C SER A 23 -14.61 -6.19 3.31
N TYR A 24 -14.64 -4.87 3.45
CA TYR A 24 -14.48 -4.21 4.75
C TYR A 24 -15.72 -4.31 5.66
N ASP A 25 -15.50 -4.13 6.96
CA ASP A 25 -16.56 -4.14 7.97
C ASP A 25 -17.61 -3.02 7.76
N LYS A 26 -18.79 -3.18 8.38
CA LYS A 26 -19.91 -2.23 8.21
C LYS A 26 -19.56 -0.79 8.57
N ALA A 27 -18.66 -0.58 9.53
CA ALA A 27 -18.25 0.77 9.96
C ALA A 27 -17.36 1.44 8.92
N THR A 28 -16.41 0.69 8.36
CA THR A 28 -15.54 1.13 7.26
C THR A 28 -16.36 1.39 6.00
N GLN A 29 -17.34 0.52 5.69
CA GLN A 29 -18.27 0.72 4.58
C GLN A 29 -19.12 1.99 4.74
N HIS A 30 -19.57 2.28 5.96
CA HIS A 30 -20.28 3.53 6.23
C HIS A 30 -19.39 4.74 6.00
N LEU A 31 -18.17 4.70 6.51
CA LEU A 31 -17.21 5.78 6.35
C LEU A 31 -16.85 6.03 4.88
N LEU A 32 -16.71 4.96 4.09
CA LEU A 32 -16.50 5.06 2.65
C LEU A 32 -17.68 5.77 1.96
N ARG A 33 -18.93 5.42 2.31
CA ARG A 33 -20.11 6.08 1.75
C ARG A 33 -20.16 7.58 2.08
N ASP A 34 -19.81 7.96 3.30
CA ASP A 34 -19.76 9.36 3.71
C ASP A 34 -18.68 10.12 2.92
N SER A 35 -17.53 9.48 2.70
CA SER A 35 -16.43 10.03 1.90
C SER A 35 -16.82 10.21 0.44
N ILE A 36 -17.53 9.25 -0.15
CA ILE A 36 -18.10 9.34 -1.50
C ILE A 36 -19.10 10.51 -1.59
N ALA A 37 -19.93 10.72 -0.57
CA ALA A 37 -20.86 11.85 -0.53
C ALA A 37 -20.11 13.20 -0.51
N ILE A 38 -19.02 13.32 0.24
CA ILE A 38 -18.15 14.51 0.26
C ILE A 38 -17.55 14.74 -1.13
N LEU A 39 -17.00 13.71 -1.78
CA LEU A 39 -16.45 13.82 -3.13
C LEU A 39 -17.49 14.31 -4.14
N LYS A 40 -18.70 13.73 -4.12
CA LYS A 40 -19.84 14.16 -4.96
C LYS A 40 -20.22 15.62 -4.69
N ALA A 41 -20.26 16.04 -3.42
CA ALA A 41 -20.56 17.43 -3.04
C ALA A 41 -19.49 18.44 -3.51
N GLN A 42 -18.23 18.01 -3.63
CA GLN A 42 -17.16 18.83 -4.23
C GLN A 42 -17.15 18.80 -5.77
N GLY A 43 -18.15 18.16 -6.38
CA GLY A 43 -18.35 18.14 -7.83
C GLY A 43 -17.63 17.01 -8.56
N ALA A 44 -17.09 16.01 -7.85
CA ALA A 44 -16.58 14.81 -8.49
C ALA A 44 -17.72 13.90 -8.99
N ILE A 45 -17.50 13.26 -10.12
CA ILE A 45 -18.36 12.24 -10.71
C ILE A 45 -17.81 10.89 -10.26
N ILE A 46 -18.59 10.13 -9.50
CA ILE A 46 -18.19 8.80 -9.02
C ILE A 46 -18.76 7.74 -9.94
N ILE A 47 -17.88 6.92 -10.51
CA ILE A 47 -18.23 5.72 -11.26
C ILE A 47 -18.09 4.54 -10.30
N GLU A 48 -19.22 3.95 -9.93
CA GLU A 48 -19.27 2.83 -8.99
C GLU A 48 -19.01 1.49 -9.71
N ASP A 49 -18.72 0.46 -8.93
CA ASP A 49 -18.51 -0.92 -9.41
C ASP A 49 -17.41 -1.08 -10.48
N ILE A 50 -16.29 -0.34 -10.34
CA ILE A 50 -15.14 -0.52 -11.23
C ILE A 50 -14.46 -1.86 -10.93
N GLU A 51 -14.34 -2.69 -11.97
CA GLU A 51 -13.57 -3.92 -11.95
C GLU A 51 -12.14 -3.62 -12.42
N LEU A 52 -11.16 -3.91 -11.55
CA LEU A 52 -9.75 -3.81 -11.91
C LEU A 52 -9.25 -5.22 -12.25
N PRO A 53 -8.94 -5.52 -13.52
CA PRO A 53 -8.59 -6.88 -13.92
C PRO A 53 -7.26 -7.31 -13.30
N HIS A 54 -7.03 -8.63 -13.29
CA HIS A 54 -5.76 -9.25 -12.88
C HIS A 54 -5.36 -9.09 -11.41
N LEU A 55 -6.18 -8.47 -10.54
CA LEU A 55 -5.86 -8.29 -9.12
C LEU A 55 -5.39 -9.59 -8.44
N ALA A 56 -6.07 -10.71 -8.68
CA ALA A 56 -5.72 -12.02 -8.10
C ALA A 56 -4.45 -12.67 -8.70
N ASP A 57 -3.95 -12.16 -9.82
CA ASP A 57 -2.72 -12.63 -10.47
C ASP A 57 -1.50 -11.84 -10.01
N LEU A 58 -1.69 -10.58 -9.59
CA LEU A 58 -0.60 -9.68 -9.20
C LEU A 58 0.27 -10.25 -8.07
N ASP A 59 -0.35 -10.74 -6.99
CA ASP A 59 0.37 -11.30 -5.84
C ASP A 59 1.28 -12.48 -6.24
N LYS A 60 0.83 -13.31 -7.19
CA LYS A 60 1.58 -14.49 -7.66
C LYS A 60 2.81 -14.10 -8.47
N LEU A 61 2.78 -12.93 -9.11
CA LEU A 61 3.87 -12.41 -9.91
C LEU A 61 4.82 -11.55 -9.07
N GLU A 62 4.29 -10.77 -8.14
CA GLU A 62 5.05 -9.82 -7.33
C GLU A 62 6.03 -10.51 -6.38
N LEU A 63 5.58 -11.49 -5.58
CA LEU A 63 6.45 -12.09 -4.56
C LEU A 63 7.72 -12.73 -5.17
N PRO A 64 7.64 -13.52 -6.27
CA PRO A 64 8.85 -13.99 -6.95
C PRO A 64 9.79 -12.86 -7.35
N VAL A 65 9.28 -11.79 -7.98
CA VAL A 65 10.07 -10.64 -8.42
C VAL A 65 10.79 -10.00 -7.24
N LEU A 66 10.07 -9.69 -6.16
CA LEU A 66 10.63 -9.11 -4.95
C LEU A 66 11.73 -9.97 -4.32
N LEU A 67 11.63 -11.31 -4.37
CA LEU A 67 12.67 -12.19 -3.84
C LEU A 67 13.97 -12.16 -4.66
N TYR A 68 13.89 -12.02 -5.99
CA TYR A 68 15.06 -11.85 -6.84
C TYR A 68 15.70 -10.47 -6.61
N ASP A 69 14.89 -9.40 -6.65
CA ASP A 69 15.34 -8.03 -6.46
C ASP A 69 15.98 -7.85 -5.07
N PHE A 70 15.32 -8.33 -4.02
CA PHE A 70 15.82 -8.19 -2.65
C PHE A 70 17.22 -8.80 -2.46
N LYS A 71 17.49 -9.98 -3.04
CA LYS A 71 18.83 -10.57 -2.99
C LYS A 71 19.86 -9.74 -3.75
N ALA A 72 19.54 -9.36 -4.99
CA ALA A 72 20.46 -8.61 -5.84
C ALA A 72 20.78 -7.24 -5.25
N ASP A 73 19.74 -6.47 -4.90
CA ASP A 73 19.85 -5.10 -4.45
C ASP A 73 20.49 -5.00 -3.06
N LEU A 74 20.13 -5.88 -2.13
CA LEU A 74 20.75 -5.88 -0.80
C LEU A 74 22.25 -6.20 -0.89
N ASN A 75 22.64 -7.16 -1.72
CA ASN A 75 24.06 -7.49 -1.93
C ASN A 75 24.81 -6.32 -2.56
N GLN A 76 24.24 -5.68 -3.59
CA GLN A 76 24.84 -4.52 -4.23
C GLN A 76 25.01 -3.36 -3.24
N TYR A 77 23.97 -3.04 -2.47
CA TYR A 77 24.02 -2.01 -1.44
C TYR A 77 25.12 -2.28 -0.40
N LEU A 78 25.13 -3.47 0.20
CA LEU A 78 26.09 -3.84 1.24
C LEU A 78 27.54 -3.94 0.73
N ALA A 79 27.74 -4.34 -0.52
CA ALA A 79 29.07 -4.35 -1.15
C ALA A 79 29.64 -2.91 -1.21
N SER A 80 28.80 -1.91 -1.47
CA SER A 80 29.19 -0.50 -1.51
C SER A 80 29.29 0.18 -0.13
N ALA A 81 28.89 -0.50 0.95
CA ALA A 81 28.85 0.09 2.27
C ALA A 81 30.25 0.50 2.76
N PRO A 82 30.36 1.52 3.63
CA PRO A 82 31.65 1.93 4.20
C PRO A 82 32.43 0.79 4.87
N SER A 83 33.75 0.91 4.97
CA SER A 83 34.65 -0.16 5.49
C SER A 83 34.37 -0.56 6.95
N GLN A 84 33.74 0.33 7.74
CA GLN A 84 33.27 0.01 9.09
C GLN A 84 32.15 -1.04 9.11
N VAL A 85 31.32 -1.14 8.07
CA VAL A 85 30.29 -2.18 7.96
C VAL A 85 30.96 -3.48 7.51
N LYS A 86 30.91 -4.53 8.33
CA LYS A 86 31.57 -5.81 8.00
C LYS A 86 30.69 -6.79 7.23
N VAL A 87 29.38 -6.60 7.29
CA VAL A 87 28.37 -7.36 6.55
C VAL A 87 28.38 -6.92 5.09
N ARG A 88 28.56 -7.85 4.15
CA ARG A 88 28.70 -7.54 2.71
C ARG A 88 27.64 -8.16 1.83
N THR A 89 26.90 -9.14 2.35
CA THR A 89 25.88 -9.87 1.60
C THR A 89 24.68 -10.20 2.48
N MET A 90 23.56 -10.55 1.86
CA MET A 90 22.40 -11.15 2.51
C MET A 90 22.80 -12.42 3.30
N ALA A 91 23.71 -13.23 2.77
CA ALA A 91 24.22 -14.41 3.49
C ALA A 91 24.94 -14.02 4.80
N ASP A 92 25.67 -12.89 4.81
CA ASP A 92 26.30 -12.38 6.03
C ASP A 92 25.26 -11.86 7.04
N VAL A 93 24.21 -11.17 6.57
CA VAL A 93 23.07 -10.77 7.41
C VAL A 93 22.43 -12.00 8.04
N MET A 94 22.17 -13.05 7.25
CA MET A 94 21.55 -14.27 7.74
C MET A 94 22.40 -14.99 8.79
N ARG A 95 23.72 -15.01 8.58
CA ARG A 95 24.69 -15.58 9.52
C ARG A 95 24.74 -14.78 10.82
N PHE A 96 24.74 -13.46 10.73
CA PHE A 96 24.66 -12.56 11.88
C PHE A 96 23.38 -12.83 12.68
N ASN A 97 22.23 -12.91 12.01
CA ASN A 97 20.95 -13.18 12.64
C ASN A 97 20.96 -14.52 13.38
N GLN A 98 21.53 -15.56 12.77
CA GLN A 98 21.61 -16.87 13.40
C GLN A 98 22.54 -16.87 14.64
N ALA A 99 23.67 -16.17 14.59
CA ALA A 99 24.58 -16.03 15.72
C ALA A 99 23.97 -15.23 16.88
N HIS A 100 23.03 -14.32 16.59
CA HIS A 100 22.37 -13.44 17.57
C HIS A 100 20.87 -13.75 17.71
N ARG A 101 20.47 -15.00 17.44
CA ARG A 101 19.05 -15.39 17.27
C ARG A 101 18.14 -14.95 18.41
N GLN A 102 18.59 -15.07 19.66
CA GLN A 102 17.81 -14.67 20.83
C GLN A 102 17.52 -13.16 20.88
N GLN A 103 18.35 -12.33 20.27
CA GLN A 103 18.24 -10.88 20.28
C GLN A 103 17.44 -10.37 19.07
N VAL A 104 17.69 -10.93 17.88
CA VAL A 104 17.15 -10.37 16.62
C VAL A 104 16.04 -11.21 15.98
N MET A 105 15.85 -12.46 16.42
CA MET A 105 14.75 -13.34 15.99
C MET A 105 14.04 -14.01 17.19
N PRO A 106 13.62 -13.27 18.23
CA PRO A 106 12.97 -13.87 19.40
C PRO A 106 11.54 -14.38 19.13
N TYR A 107 10.87 -13.87 18.09
CA TYR A 107 9.45 -14.16 17.82
C TYR A 107 9.20 -14.75 16.42
N PHE A 108 9.94 -14.29 15.41
CA PHE A 108 9.83 -14.71 14.02
C PHE A 108 11.23 -14.85 13.42
N GLY A 109 11.32 -15.62 12.34
CA GLY A 109 12.59 -15.94 11.69
C GLY A 109 12.98 -14.96 10.58
N GLN A 110 13.67 -15.51 9.59
CA GLN A 110 14.19 -14.80 8.44
C GLN A 110 13.87 -15.55 7.13
N GLU A 111 12.69 -16.15 7.07
CA GLU A 111 12.22 -17.03 6.01
C GLU A 111 12.22 -16.30 4.66
N ILE A 112 11.83 -15.02 4.62
CA ILE A 112 11.91 -14.20 3.40
C ILE A 112 13.36 -14.07 2.88
N MET A 113 14.33 -13.82 3.77
CA MET A 113 15.75 -13.78 3.36
C MET A 113 16.24 -15.14 2.89
N GLN A 114 15.78 -16.24 3.50
CA GLN A 114 16.13 -17.60 3.06
C GLN A 114 15.56 -17.89 1.66
N MET A 115 14.30 -17.52 1.40
CA MET A 115 13.67 -17.65 0.09
C MET A 115 14.36 -16.77 -0.97
N ALA A 116 14.72 -15.53 -0.62
CA ALA A 116 15.42 -14.61 -1.50
C ALA A 116 16.84 -15.10 -1.80
N GLN A 117 17.60 -15.53 -0.79
CA GLN A 117 18.96 -16.05 -0.93
C GLN A 117 19.02 -17.26 -1.88
N ALA A 118 17.96 -18.07 -1.94
CA ALA A 118 17.83 -19.21 -2.85
C ALA A 118 17.55 -18.81 -4.32
N LYS A 119 17.23 -17.55 -4.62
CA LYS A 119 16.99 -17.09 -5.99
C LYS A 119 18.27 -17.00 -6.83
N GLY A 120 18.09 -17.09 -8.15
CA GLY A 120 19.15 -16.97 -9.15
C GLY A 120 19.58 -15.53 -9.39
N SER A 121 20.13 -15.26 -10.58
CA SER A 121 20.47 -13.91 -11.03
C SER A 121 19.26 -13.21 -11.67
N LEU A 122 19.33 -11.90 -11.85
CA LEU A 122 18.31 -11.12 -12.58
C LEU A 122 18.26 -11.41 -14.10
N ASN A 123 19.17 -12.27 -14.60
CA ASN A 123 19.13 -12.78 -15.97
C ASN A 123 18.31 -14.08 -16.09
N ASP A 124 17.77 -14.59 -14.98
CA ASP A 124 16.88 -15.74 -14.99
C ASP A 124 15.61 -15.44 -15.82
N PRO A 125 15.30 -16.22 -16.87
CA PRO A 125 14.13 -15.98 -17.70
C PRO A 125 12.81 -16.00 -16.90
N THR A 126 12.76 -16.77 -15.81
CA THR A 126 11.59 -16.84 -14.92
C THR A 126 11.34 -15.49 -14.25
N TYR A 127 12.40 -14.85 -13.76
CA TYR A 127 12.34 -13.53 -13.17
C TYR A 127 11.93 -12.48 -14.21
N GLN A 128 12.61 -12.46 -15.37
CA GLN A 128 12.36 -11.46 -16.41
C GLN A 128 10.92 -11.52 -16.93
N THR A 129 10.39 -12.75 -17.10
CA THR A 129 8.99 -12.97 -17.50
C THR A 129 8.04 -12.46 -16.42
N ALA A 130 8.24 -12.85 -15.16
CA ALA A 130 7.39 -12.42 -14.05
C ALA A 130 7.41 -10.90 -13.86
N ALA A 131 8.58 -10.26 -13.90
CA ALA A 131 8.73 -8.81 -13.75
C ALA A 131 8.04 -8.03 -14.87
N THR A 132 8.20 -8.49 -16.12
CA THR A 132 7.54 -7.89 -17.28
C THR A 132 6.03 -8.05 -17.19
N GLN A 133 5.56 -9.25 -16.83
CA GLN A 133 4.14 -9.54 -16.73
C GLN A 133 3.48 -8.78 -15.57
N ALA A 134 4.13 -8.69 -14.40
CA ALA A 134 3.62 -7.95 -13.25
C ALA A 134 3.36 -6.47 -13.62
N LYS A 135 4.34 -5.80 -14.21
CA LYS A 135 4.20 -4.40 -14.66
C LYS A 135 3.14 -4.24 -15.74
N LEU A 136 3.09 -5.16 -16.72
CA LEU A 136 2.10 -5.13 -17.79
C LEU A 136 0.67 -5.25 -17.25
N LEU A 137 0.42 -6.20 -16.34
CA LEU A 137 -0.91 -6.47 -15.79
C LEU A 137 -1.35 -5.42 -14.77
N ALA A 138 -0.43 -4.86 -13.98
CA ALA A 138 -0.76 -3.81 -13.02
C ALA A 138 -0.97 -2.43 -13.68
N GLY A 139 -0.13 -2.08 -14.64
CA GLY A 139 -0.17 -0.78 -15.33
C GLY A 139 -1.00 -0.82 -16.62
N PRO A 140 -0.38 -1.07 -17.80
CA PRO A 140 -1.06 -0.92 -19.10
C PRO A 140 -2.35 -1.73 -19.27
N LYS A 141 -2.39 -2.99 -18.79
CA LYS A 141 -3.58 -3.85 -18.87
C LYS A 141 -4.46 -3.80 -17.61
N GLY A 142 -4.03 -3.09 -16.59
CA GLY A 142 -4.75 -2.92 -15.33
C GLY A 142 -5.26 -1.50 -15.20
N ILE A 143 -4.53 -0.67 -14.44
CA ILE A 143 -4.90 0.71 -14.12
C ILE A 143 -5.20 1.52 -15.38
N ASP A 144 -4.30 1.51 -16.38
CA ASP A 144 -4.45 2.38 -17.55
C ASP A 144 -5.63 1.99 -18.42
N ALA A 145 -5.82 0.68 -18.67
CA ALA A 145 -6.92 0.16 -19.47
C ALA A 145 -8.28 0.55 -18.85
N VAL A 146 -8.44 0.38 -17.54
CA VAL A 146 -9.67 0.72 -16.82
C VAL A 146 -9.90 2.23 -16.80
N MET A 147 -8.85 3.01 -16.53
CA MET A 147 -8.96 4.47 -16.55
C MET A 147 -9.36 4.99 -17.93
N GLN A 148 -8.78 4.44 -19.01
CA GLN A 148 -9.12 4.81 -20.37
C GLN A 148 -10.57 4.42 -20.72
N GLN A 149 -10.98 3.18 -20.40
CA GLN A 149 -12.32 2.66 -20.68
C GLN A 149 -13.41 3.52 -20.05
N HIS A 150 -13.22 3.96 -18.81
CA HIS A 150 -14.21 4.72 -18.05
C HIS A 150 -13.97 6.24 -18.02
N GLN A 151 -12.93 6.70 -18.72
CA GLN A 151 -12.48 8.09 -18.75
C GLN A 151 -12.25 8.64 -17.33
N LEU A 152 -11.46 7.94 -16.52
CA LEU A 152 -11.23 8.28 -15.12
C LEU A 152 -10.01 9.19 -14.96
N ASP A 153 -10.08 10.11 -14.01
CA ASP A 153 -8.94 10.88 -13.52
C ASP A 153 -8.17 10.11 -12.43
N ALA A 154 -8.85 9.28 -11.63
CA ALA A 154 -8.24 8.39 -10.65
C ALA A 154 -9.17 7.22 -10.26
N LEU A 155 -8.57 6.17 -9.71
CA LEU A 155 -9.24 5.09 -9.01
C LEU A 155 -9.21 5.37 -7.51
N ILE A 156 -10.26 4.96 -6.81
CA ILE A 156 -10.42 5.13 -5.37
C ILE A 156 -10.87 3.83 -4.68
N ALA A 157 -10.41 3.63 -3.45
CA ALA A 157 -10.81 2.55 -2.55
C ALA A 157 -10.36 2.87 -1.11
N PRO A 158 -10.93 2.27 -0.05
CA PRO A 158 -10.30 2.33 1.27
C PRO A 158 -8.88 1.76 1.20
N THR A 159 -7.92 2.47 1.79
CA THR A 159 -6.51 2.07 1.73
C THR A 159 -6.27 0.72 2.40
N THR A 160 -6.80 0.56 3.61
CA THR A 160 -6.84 -0.69 4.39
C THR A 160 -7.86 -0.51 5.53
N GLY A 161 -8.04 -1.53 6.36
CA GLY A 161 -8.90 -1.46 7.55
C GLY A 161 -8.23 -0.71 8.72
N PRO A 162 -8.95 -0.51 9.84
CA PRO A 162 -8.34 0.01 11.05
C PRO A 162 -7.23 -0.92 11.59
N ALA A 163 -6.35 -0.37 12.42
CA ALA A 163 -5.28 -1.13 13.06
C ALA A 163 -5.78 -2.36 13.84
N TRP A 164 -4.96 -3.41 13.87
CA TRP A 164 -5.19 -4.63 14.65
C TRP A 164 -4.34 -4.66 15.93
N ASP A 165 -4.67 -5.57 16.84
CA ASP A 165 -3.88 -5.80 18.06
C ASP A 165 -2.51 -6.40 17.72
N ILE A 166 -1.45 -5.86 18.30
CA ILE A 166 -0.10 -6.42 18.17
C ILE A 166 -0.07 -7.81 18.83
N ASN A 167 0.19 -8.84 18.03
CA ASN A 167 0.24 -10.22 18.52
C ASN A 167 1.23 -11.08 17.73
N TYR A 168 2.44 -11.27 18.29
CA TYR A 168 3.48 -12.05 17.65
C TYR A 168 3.13 -13.52 17.41
N LYS A 169 2.10 -14.08 18.08
CA LYS A 169 1.66 -15.47 17.85
C LYS A 169 0.70 -15.60 16.67
N LYS A 170 -0.09 -14.56 16.41
CA LYS A 170 -1.08 -14.54 15.32
C LYS A 170 -0.54 -13.86 14.05
N GLY A 171 0.52 -13.06 14.20
CA GLY A 171 0.99 -12.19 13.13
C GLY A 171 0.03 -11.04 12.89
N ASP A 172 0.19 -10.42 11.73
CA ASP A 172 -0.63 -9.30 11.30
C ASP A 172 -1.96 -9.73 10.70
N VAL A 173 -3.02 -8.96 10.96
CA VAL A 173 -4.38 -9.23 10.45
C VAL A 173 -4.79 -8.08 9.53
N ILE A 174 -4.47 -8.22 8.25
CA ILE A 174 -4.76 -7.19 7.23
C ILE A 174 -6.17 -7.45 6.67
N ALA A 175 -7.05 -6.44 6.77
CA ALA A 175 -8.43 -6.54 6.28
C ALA A 175 -8.58 -6.40 4.75
N GLY A 176 -7.58 -5.81 4.11
CA GLY A 176 -7.55 -5.49 2.68
C GLY A 176 -6.45 -4.48 2.38
N SER A 177 -6.13 -4.27 1.11
CA SER A 177 -5.20 -3.22 0.68
C SER A 177 -5.53 -2.72 -0.72
N ALA A 178 -5.47 -1.41 -0.91
CA ALA A 178 -5.55 -0.78 -2.23
C ALA A 178 -4.18 -0.38 -2.81
N SER A 179 -3.07 -0.69 -2.12
CA SER A 179 -1.74 -0.22 -2.53
C SER A 179 -1.10 -1.06 -3.64
N SER A 180 -1.37 -2.36 -3.69
CA SER A 180 -0.61 -3.31 -4.55
C SER A 180 -0.62 -2.95 -6.04
N PRO A 181 -1.75 -2.60 -6.67
CA PRO A 181 -1.77 -2.34 -8.11
C PRO A 181 -0.85 -1.18 -8.51
N ALA A 182 -0.94 -0.05 -7.80
CA ALA A 182 -0.10 1.11 -8.08
C ALA A 182 1.37 0.86 -7.72
N ALA A 183 1.63 0.13 -6.62
CA ALA A 183 2.99 -0.25 -6.22
C ALA A 183 3.69 -1.10 -7.28
N ILE A 184 3.02 -2.15 -7.78
CA ILE A 184 3.56 -3.06 -8.80
C ILE A 184 3.73 -2.35 -10.15
N ALA A 185 2.78 -1.48 -10.52
CA ALA A 185 2.87 -0.70 -11.75
C ALA A 185 3.99 0.36 -11.70
N GLY A 186 4.45 0.75 -10.51
CA GLY A 186 5.34 1.91 -10.32
C GLY A 186 4.62 3.23 -10.55
N TYR A 187 3.33 3.28 -10.21
CA TYR A 187 2.40 4.39 -10.47
C TYR A 187 2.11 5.18 -9.19
N PRO A 188 1.68 6.45 -9.30
CA PRO A 188 1.45 7.28 -8.14
C PRO A 188 0.21 6.83 -7.36
N HIS A 189 0.32 6.85 -6.03
CA HIS A 189 -0.73 6.52 -5.08
C HIS A 189 -0.67 7.48 -3.88
N LEU A 190 -1.82 8.04 -3.51
CA LEU A 190 -1.99 8.93 -2.38
C LEU A 190 -3.05 8.35 -1.44
N THR A 191 -2.78 8.34 -0.13
CA THR A 191 -3.83 8.09 0.88
C THR A 191 -4.13 9.37 1.62
N VAL A 192 -5.42 9.68 1.77
CA VAL A 192 -5.90 10.81 2.57
C VAL A 192 -6.78 10.25 3.69
N PRO A 193 -6.61 10.65 4.95
CA PRO A 193 -7.47 10.19 6.03
C PRO A 193 -8.93 10.52 5.73
N MET A 194 -9.79 9.49 5.73
CA MET A 194 -11.20 9.64 5.43
C MET A 194 -12.08 9.64 6.68
N GLY A 195 -11.56 9.15 7.80
CA GLY A 195 -12.23 9.18 9.10
C GLY A 195 -11.63 8.23 10.12
N LEU A 196 -12.41 7.95 11.16
CA LEU A 196 -12.07 6.99 12.20
C LEU A 196 -13.11 5.87 12.27
N VAL A 197 -12.65 4.64 12.44
CA VAL A 197 -13.47 3.49 12.83
C VAL A 197 -13.09 3.10 14.24
N LYS A 198 -14.02 3.25 15.20
CA LYS A 198 -13.76 2.98 16.64
C LYS A 198 -12.54 3.74 17.17
N GLY A 199 -12.34 4.97 16.72
CA GLY A 199 -11.20 5.82 17.10
C GLY A 199 -9.90 5.54 16.33
N LEU A 200 -9.87 4.54 15.44
CA LEU A 200 -8.69 4.18 14.64
C LEU A 200 -8.78 4.78 13.23
N PRO A 201 -7.72 5.43 12.72
CA PRO A 201 -7.73 6.05 11.39
C PRO A 201 -7.95 5.04 10.26
N VAL A 202 -8.72 5.47 9.26
CA VAL A 202 -8.87 4.79 7.98
C VAL A 202 -8.64 5.79 6.86
N GLY A 203 -7.88 5.38 5.84
CA GLY A 203 -7.54 6.20 4.67
C GLY A 203 -8.41 5.89 3.46
N LEU A 204 -8.60 6.90 2.60
CA LEU A 204 -9.06 6.74 1.23
C LEU A 204 -7.86 6.82 0.30
N SER A 205 -7.63 5.77 -0.47
CA SER A 205 -6.62 5.75 -1.53
C SER A 205 -7.15 6.42 -2.79
N LEU A 206 -6.30 7.21 -3.43
CA LEU A 206 -6.42 7.70 -4.79
C LEU A 206 -5.18 7.25 -5.56
N PHE A 207 -5.35 6.56 -6.68
CA PHE A 207 -4.24 6.13 -7.53
C PHE A 207 -4.60 6.26 -9.00
N ALA A 208 -3.59 6.45 -9.84
CA ALA A 208 -3.77 6.78 -11.25
C ALA A 208 -2.60 6.23 -12.10
N GLY A 209 -2.66 6.47 -13.41
CA GLY A 209 -1.56 6.16 -14.33
C GLY A 209 -0.26 6.91 -14.02
N ALA A 210 0.83 6.53 -14.70
CA ALA A 210 2.16 7.12 -14.49
C ALA A 210 2.17 8.66 -14.56
N TRP A 211 2.97 9.28 -13.69
CA TRP A 211 3.25 10.74 -13.67
C TRP A 211 2.06 11.65 -13.37
N LYS A 212 0.99 11.07 -12.79
CA LYS A 212 -0.21 11.78 -12.35
C LYS A 212 -0.13 12.33 -10.93
N ASP A 213 1.07 12.41 -10.36
CA ASP A 213 1.35 12.86 -8.99
C ASP A 213 0.71 14.20 -8.66
N ALA A 214 0.89 15.20 -9.54
CA ALA A 214 0.34 16.54 -9.34
C ALA A 214 -1.21 16.54 -9.35
N GLU A 215 -1.83 15.72 -10.21
CA GLU A 215 -3.28 15.59 -10.29
C GLU A 215 -3.83 14.90 -9.04
N LEU A 216 -3.19 13.80 -8.59
CA LEU A 216 -3.56 13.10 -7.36
C LEU A 216 -3.41 13.99 -6.13
N LEU A 217 -2.30 14.72 -6.00
CA LEU A 217 -2.07 15.66 -4.91
C LEU A 217 -3.15 16.74 -4.86
N ASN A 218 -3.57 17.26 -6.02
CA ASN A 218 -4.61 18.29 -6.08
C ASN A 218 -5.99 17.74 -5.70
N MET A 219 -6.36 16.56 -6.20
CA MET A 219 -7.61 15.89 -5.83
C MET A 219 -7.64 15.48 -4.35
N GLY A 220 -6.55 14.92 -3.84
CA GLY A 220 -6.41 14.55 -2.44
C GLY A 220 -6.47 15.76 -1.50
N TYR A 221 -5.82 16.87 -1.88
CA TYR A 221 -5.93 18.13 -1.15
C TYR A 221 -7.37 18.65 -1.12
N ALA A 222 -8.06 18.69 -2.26
CA ALA A 222 -9.47 19.10 -2.31
C ALA A 222 -10.38 18.22 -1.43
N PHE A 223 -10.15 16.90 -1.40
CA PHE A 223 -10.86 16.00 -0.49
C PHE A 223 -10.51 16.28 0.98
N GLU A 224 -9.23 16.47 1.29
CA GLU A 224 -8.75 16.79 2.64
C GLU A 224 -9.40 18.08 3.18
N GLN A 225 -9.50 19.12 2.36
CA GLN A 225 -10.09 20.40 2.76
C GLN A 225 -11.61 20.32 2.97
N ALA A 226 -12.28 19.39 2.29
CA ALA A 226 -13.73 19.22 2.37
C ALA A 226 -14.18 18.29 3.52
N ARG A 227 -13.31 17.39 3.98
CA ARG A 227 -13.64 16.43 5.05
C ARG A 227 -13.43 17.03 6.45
N PRO A 228 -14.13 16.53 7.48
CA PRO A 228 -13.90 16.95 8.86
C PRO A 228 -12.46 16.68 9.31
N ALA A 229 -11.85 17.62 10.02
CA ALA A 229 -10.53 17.43 10.62
C ALA A 229 -10.53 16.20 11.56
N LEU A 230 -9.44 15.45 11.55
CA LEU A 230 -9.28 14.34 12.49
C LEU A 230 -8.76 14.90 13.81
N PRO A 231 -9.24 14.41 14.96
CA PRO A 231 -8.60 14.74 16.22
C PRO A 231 -7.16 14.23 16.21
N ALA A 232 -6.27 14.96 16.89
CA ALA A 232 -4.94 14.44 17.20
C ALA A 232 -5.08 13.15 18.02
N PRO A 233 -4.14 12.19 17.90
CA PRO A 233 -4.15 11.01 18.75
C PRO A 233 -4.07 11.44 20.22
N ASP A 234 -4.96 10.91 21.04
CA ASP A 234 -4.90 11.12 22.48
C ASP A 234 -3.73 10.32 23.06
N LEU A 235 -2.69 11.05 23.48
CA LEU A 235 -1.47 10.48 24.06
C LEU A 235 -1.58 10.30 25.57
N GLN A 236 -2.76 10.57 26.18
CA GLN A 236 -2.95 10.25 27.59
C GLN A 236 -2.65 8.78 27.80
N ARG A 237 -1.59 8.52 28.59
CA ARG A 237 -1.27 7.17 29.04
C ARG A 237 -2.54 6.60 29.64
N VAL A 238 -3.11 5.59 28.99
CA VAL A 238 -4.17 4.80 29.57
C VAL A 238 -3.60 4.23 30.87
N GLN A 239 -3.92 4.81 32.02
CA GLN A 239 -3.53 4.29 33.35
C GLN A 239 -4.35 3.02 33.69
N ASN A 240 -4.58 2.16 32.70
CA ASN A 240 -5.25 0.89 32.91
C ASN A 240 -4.25 -0.06 33.59
N LYS A 241 -4.34 -0.10 34.92
CA LYS A 241 -3.68 -1.08 35.81
C LYS A 241 -3.91 -2.55 35.41
N LYS A 242 -4.80 -2.83 34.44
CA LYS A 242 -5.05 -4.18 33.89
C LYS A 242 -3.97 -4.68 32.93
N PHE A 243 -3.16 -3.81 32.32
CA PHE A 243 -2.08 -4.26 31.40
C PHE A 243 -0.72 -4.41 32.10
N ALA A 244 -0.58 -3.98 33.35
CA ALA A 244 0.66 -4.10 34.13
C ALA A 244 0.88 -5.49 34.75
N LYS A 245 0.01 -6.47 34.47
CA LYS A 245 0.15 -7.86 34.91
C LYS A 245 -0.10 -8.81 33.74
N ARG A 246 0.87 -8.91 32.82
CA ARG A 246 1.07 -10.09 31.97
C ARG A 246 2.55 -10.31 31.81
#